data_AF-A0A973MNL3-F1
#
_entry.id   AF-A0A973MNL3-F1
#
_cell.length_a   1.000
_cell.length_b   1.000
_cell.length_c   1.000
_cell.angle_alpha   90.00
_cell.angle_beta   90.00
_cell.angle_gamma   90.00
#
_symmetry.space_group_name_H-M   'P 1'
#
loop_
_entity.id
_entity.type
_entity.pdbx_description
1 polymer ?
#
loop_
_entity_poly.entity_id
_entity_poly.type
_entity_poly.pdbx_seq_one_letter_code
_entity_poly.pdbx_strand_id
1 'polypeptide(L)' 'MTAHSADARRLTRALSSLHGLAVGDALGSQFFVPAHHPALRNGELPPGRWNWTDDTEMACSVVAVLARQGRIDQDALALS' A
#
# COMPACT_ATOMS: atom_id res chain seq x y z
N MET A 1 23.78 19.14 -4.72
CA MET A 1 23.20 18.81 -3.39
C MET A 1 21.67 18.76 -3.36
N THR A 2 20.96 19.18 -4.42
CA THR A 2 19.49 19.35 -4.43
C THR A 2 18.70 18.12 -4.91
N ALA A 3 19.25 17.32 -5.83
CA ALA A 3 18.58 16.14 -6.38
C ALA A 3 18.34 15.05 -5.32
N HIS A 4 19.38 14.72 -4.54
CA HIS A 4 19.30 13.72 -3.47
C HIS A 4 18.23 14.06 -2.39
N SER A 5 18.07 15.35 -2.08
CA SER A 5 17.02 15.85 -1.18
C SER A 5 15.62 15.77 -1.80
N ALA A 6 15.50 15.94 -3.11
CA ALA A 6 14.23 15.79 -3.82
C ALA A 6 13.79 14.31 -3.87
N ASP A 7 14.73 13.39 -4.09
CA ASP A 7 14.46 11.95 -4.13
C ASP A 7 14.06 11.42 -2.76
N ALA A 8 14.76 11.84 -1.69
CA ALA A 8 14.37 11.52 -0.32
C ALA A 8 12.93 11.98 0.00
N ARG A 9 12.56 13.21 -0.38
CA ARG A 9 11.18 13.71 -0.18
C ARG A 9 10.14 12.93 -1.00
N ARG A 10 10.48 12.49 -2.22
CA ARG A 10 9.60 11.65 -3.03
C ARG A 10 9.39 10.30 -2.36
N LEU A 11 10.45 9.68 -1.85
CA LEU A 11 10.38 8.42 -1.14
C LEU A 11 9.56 8.52 0.15
N THR A 12 9.76 9.57 0.96
CA THR A 12 8.95 9.79 2.17
C THR A 12 7.45 9.85 1.82
N ARG A 13 7.07 10.59 0.77
CA ARG A 13 5.67 10.65 0.33
C ARG A 13 5.17 9.29 -0.15
N ALA A 14 5.97 8.55 -0.91
CA ALA A 14 5.60 7.22 -1.38
C ALA A 14 5.34 6.26 -0.21
N LEU A 15 6.20 6.28 0.82
CA LEU A 15 6.01 5.47 2.03
C LEU A 15 4.76 5.89 2.82
N SER A 16 4.47 7.20 2.94
CA SER A 16 3.23 7.66 3.57
C SER A 16 1.99 7.21 2.81
N SER A 17 2.01 7.27 1.47
CA SER A 17 0.93 6.75 0.64
C SER A 17 0.79 5.24 0.75
N LEU A 18 1.90 4.49 0.81
CA LEU A 18 1.91 3.03 0.96
C LEU A 18 1.29 2.61 2.30
N HIS A 19 1.57 3.31 3.40
CA HIS A 19 0.90 3.06 4.68
C HIS A 19 -0.62 3.28 4.59
N GLY A 20 -1.07 4.34 3.90
CA GLY A 20 -2.49 4.59 3.67
C GLY A 20 -3.14 3.48 2.85
N LEU A 21 -2.46 3.02 1.79
CA LEU A 21 -2.91 1.91 0.95
C LEU A 21 -3.05 0.63 1.77
N ALA A 22 -2.02 0.27 2.56
CA ALA A 22 -2.05 -0.94 3.38
C ALA A 22 -3.20 -0.96 4.39
N VAL A 23 -3.50 0.18 5.01
CA VAL A 23 -4.66 0.30 5.91
C VAL A 23 -5.98 0.18 5.15
N GLY A 24 -6.08 0.83 3.99
CA GLY A 24 -7.29 0.79 3.15
C GLY A 24 -7.57 -0.61 2.59
N ASP A 25 -6.55 -1.30 2.10
CA ASP A 25 -6.59 -2.68 1.63
C ASP A 25 -7.01 -3.61 2.77
N ALA A 26 -6.31 -3.56 3.92
CA ALA A 26 -6.63 -4.41 5.06
C ALA A 26 -8.06 -4.21 5.57
N LEU A 27 -8.54 -2.97 5.65
CA LEU A 27 -9.92 -2.67 6.03
C LEU A 27 -10.92 -3.13 4.95
N GLY A 28 -10.66 -2.80 3.68
CA GLY A 28 -11.53 -3.13 2.55
C GLY A 28 -11.74 -4.64 2.41
N SER A 29 -10.66 -5.42 2.58
CA SER A 29 -10.68 -6.88 2.48
C SER A 29 -11.59 -7.55 3.51
N GLN A 30 -11.84 -6.89 4.65
CA GLN A 30 -12.77 -7.41 5.66
C GLN A 30 -14.19 -7.55 5.12
N PHE A 31 -14.58 -6.74 4.12
CA PHE A 31 -15.94 -6.72 3.60
C PHE A 31 -16.19 -7.69 2.44
N PHE A 32 -15.17 -8.46 2.04
CA PHE A 32 -15.36 -9.67 1.22
C PHE A 32 -15.95 -10.84 2.03
N VAL A 33 -15.90 -10.75 3.37
CA VAL A 33 -16.55 -11.70 4.29
C VAL A 33 -17.97 -11.21 4.58
N PRO A 34 -19.04 -11.92 4.16
CA PRO A 34 -20.42 -11.47 4.36
C PRO A 34 -20.78 -11.22 5.84
N ALA A 35 -20.13 -11.92 6.77
CA ALA A 35 -20.34 -11.73 8.21
C ALA A 35 -19.98 -10.31 8.70
N HIS A 36 -19.14 -9.56 7.99
CA HIS A 36 -18.75 -8.20 8.34
C HIS A 36 -19.65 -7.11 7.72
N HIS A 37 -20.60 -7.47 6.85
CA HIS A 37 -21.51 -6.49 6.22
C HIS A 37 -22.37 -5.70 7.20
N PRO A 38 -22.88 -6.26 8.32
CA PRO A 38 -23.57 -5.46 9.32
C PRO A 38 -22.71 -4.33 9.89
N ALA A 39 -21.43 -4.60 10.19
CA ALA A 39 -20.51 -3.59 10.71
C ALA A 39 -20.33 -2.44 9.70
N LEU A 40 -20.19 -2.76 8.41
CA LEU A 40 -20.12 -1.74 7.36
C LEU A 40 -21.35 -0.83 7.34
N ARG A 41 -22.55 -1.43 7.41
CA ARG A 41 -23.82 -0.69 7.38
C ARG A 41 -24.00 0.20 8.60
N ASN A 42 -23.48 -0.23 9.75
CA ASN A 42 -23.59 0.49 11.01
C ASN A 42 -22.46 1.52 11.22
N GLY A 43 -21.47 1.59 10.32
CA GLY A 43 -20.29 2.43 10.51
C GLY A 43 -19.35 1.93 11.61
N GLU A 44 -19.38 0.63 11.89
CA GLU A 44 -18.58 -0.04 12.91
C GLU A 44 -17.37 -0.72 12.30
N LEU A 45 -16.31 -0.87 13.10
CA LEU A 45 -15.09 -1.55 12.66
C LEU A 45 -15.23 -3.08 12.79
N PRO A 46 -14.81 -3.86 11.77
CA PRO A 46 -14.71 -5.31 11.88
C PRO A 46 -13.75 -5.70 13.02
N PRO A 47 -14.07 -6.75 13.82
CA PRO A 47 -13.22 -7.15 14.94
C PRO A 47 -11.90 -7.78 14.47
N GLY A 48 -10.93 -7.84 15.37
CA GLY A 48 -9.67 -8.56 15.15
C GLY A 48 -8.60 -7.75 14.41
N ARG A 49 -7.55 -8.45 13.97
CA ARG A 49 -6.47 -7.88 13.16
C ARG A 49 -6.80 -8.05 11.70
N TRP A 50 -6.59 -6.99 10.91
CA TRP A 50 -6.83 -7.04 9.48
C TRP A 50 -5.53 -7.30 8.74
N ASN A 51 -5.52 -8.35 7.93
CA ASN A 51 -4.43 -8.61 7.01
C ASN A 51 -4.68 -7.80 5.72
N TRP A 52 -3.62 -7.22 5.18
CA TRP A 52 -3.60 -6.71 3.81
C TRP A 52 -3.56 -7.86 2.80
N THR A 53 -3.82 -7.55 1.53
CA THR A 53 -3.88 -8.48 0.41
C THR A 53 -2.73 -8.25 -0.58
N ASP A 54 -2.75 -8.94 -1.71
CA ASP A 54 -1.78 -8.77 -2.78
C ASP A 54 -1.68 -7.33 -3.30
N ASP A 55 -2.74 -6.52 -3.17
CA ASP A 55 -2.71 -5.09 -3.48
C ASP A 55 -1.57 -4.35 -2.75
N THR A 56 -1.37 -4.63 -1.45
CA THR A 56 -0.29 -4.02 -0.67
C THR A 56 1.09 -4.53 -1.08
N GLU A 57 1.23 -5.83 -1.33
CA GLU A 57 2.51 -6.41 -1.77
C GLU A 57 2.90 -5.88 -3.16
N MET A 58 1.95 -5.79 -4.09
CA MET A 58 2.16 -5.21 -5.41
C MET A 58 2.51 -3.71 -5.33
N ALA A 59 1.95 -2.97 -4.38
CA ALA A 59 2.35 -1.58 -4.15
C ALA A 59 3.77 -1.48 -3.56
N CYS A 60 4.15 -2.41 -2.66
CA CYS A 60 5.51 -2.49 -2.12
C CYS A 60 6.55 -2.69 -3.22
N SER A 61 6.30 -3.57 -4.20
CA SER A 61 7.24 -3.80 -5.31
C SER A 61 7.46 -2.55 -6.16
N VAL A 62 6.40 -1.81 -6.45
CA VAL A 62 6.47 -0.51 -7.16
C VAL A 62 7.34 0.49 -6.39
N VAL A 63 7.13 0.64 -5.07
CA VAL A 63 7.92 1.57 -4.24
C VAL A 63 9.37 1.12 -4.15
N ALA A 64 9.64 -0.18 -4.06
CA ALA A 64 10.99 -0.73 -4.03
C ALA A 64 11.77 -0.44 -5.34
N VAL A 65 11.12 -0.58 -6.50
CA VAL A 65 11.73 -0.24 -7.79
C VAL A 65 12.01 1.27 -7.89
N LEU A 66 11.04 2.11 -7.51
CA LEU A 66 11.23 3.56 -7.48
C LEU A 66 12.39 3.98 -6.57
N ALA A 67 12.51 3.37 -5.39
CA ALA A 67 13.57 3.67 -4.43
C ALA A 67 14.96 3.28 -4.97
N ARG A 68 15.05 2.16 -5.69
CA ARG A 68 16.32 1.64 -6.24
C ARG A 68 16.75 2.32 -7.53
N GLN A 69 15.79 2.64 -8.41
CA GLN A 69 16.07 3.06 -9.80
C GLN A 69 15.72 4.53 -10.07
N GLY A 70 15.02 5.22 -9.17
CA GLY A 70 14.54 6.59 -9.35
C GLY A 70 13.43 6.75 -10.41
N ARG A 71 13.04 5.65 -11.06
CA ARG A 71 12.00 5.55 -12.10
C ARG A 71 11.39 4.16 -12.06
N ILE A 72 10.24 3.97 -12.71
CA ILE A 72 9.73 2.62 -12.96
C ILE A 72 10.54 2.00 -14.08
N ASP A 73 11.24 0.92 -13.73
CA ASP A 73 11.80 -0.02 -14.67
C ASP A 73 10.89 -1.25 -14.73
N GLN A 74 10.27 -1.49 -15.88
CA GLN A 74 9.19 -2.48 -16.02
C GLN A 74 9.70 -3.91 -15.88
N ASP A 75 10.89 -4.20 -16.43
CA ASP A 75 11.49 -5.53 -16.32
C ASP A 75 11.92 -5.81 -14.89
N ALA A 76 12.53 -4.82 -14.22
CA ALA A 76 12.86 -4.95 -12.81
C ALA A 76 11.61 -5.11 -11.91
N LEU A 77 10.49 -4.47 -12.27
CA LEU A 77 9.22 -4.63 -11.57
C LEU A 77 8.58 -6.00 -11.83
N ALA A 78 8.65 -6.52 -13.06
CA ALA A 78 8.12 -7.85 -13.39
C ALA A 78 8.91 -9.00 -12.74
N LEU A 79 10.17 -8.76 -12.37
CA LEU A 79 11.06 -9.73 -11.73
C LEU A 79 11.14 -9.59 -10.19
N SER A 80 10.38 -8.68 -9.59
CA SER A 80 10.45 -8.39 -8.15
C SER A 80 9.79 -9.45 -7.28
#